data_AF-A0A965C3B4-F1
#
_entry.id   AF-A0A965C3B4-F1
#
_cell.length_a   1.000
_cell.length_b   1.000
_cell.length_c   1.000
_cell.angle_alpha   90.00
_cell.angle_beta   90.00
_cell.angle_gamma   90.00
#
_symmetry.space_group_name_H-M   'P 1'
#
loop_
_entity.id
_entity.type
_entity.pdbx_description
1 polymer ?
#
loop_
_entity_poly.entity_id
_entity_poly.type
_entity_poly.pdbx_seq_one_letter_code
_entity_poly.pdbx_strand_id
1 'polypeptide(L)'
;MVGQPLQLNASGGANPAGGAAGDALSNIEGLIGSSFNDTLIGNASDNTIYGGDGADSIMDGGGNDWLDFGAGDDRFDWVSGSGDLTLIGGAGNDTLNLGTGWRSGPVEAGWVNYQRVIGGNTVTLFTQDWNLDYVVCFAEGTRIVTPNGEDAVENLRAGDMVLAMRNGHAGFEALRWVGFLDVAVPRNAAMAAKSAPILIKAGALAPGMPARDLRVSPDHAMEIDGHLIPAKHLVNGSSIIQESWCRRVRYFHLELEAHGLLLSEGTWSES
;
A
#
# COMPACT_ATOMS: atom_id res chain seq x y z
N MET A 1 0.92 7.75 34.22
CA MET A 1 -0.44 8.30 34.07
C MET A 1 -0.99 7.71 32.80
N VAL A 2 -2.18 7.10 32.83
CA VAL A 2 -2.84 6.57 31.64
C VAL A 2 -3.26 7.78 30.79
N GLY A 3 -2.73 7.92 29.58
CA GLY A 3 -3.15 8.94 28.62
C GLY A 3 -4.64 8.76 28.29
N GLN A 4 -5.38 9.86 28.15
CA GLN A 4 -6.75 9.80 27.63
C GLN A 4 -6.70 9.55 26.11
N PRO A 5 -7.65 8.80 25.53
CA PRO A 5 -7.61 8.43 24.12
C PRO A 5 -7.77 9.64 23.19
N LEU A 6 -7.07 9.60 22.06
CA LEU A 6 -7.32 10.45 20.91
C LEU A 6 -8.49 9.83 20.13
N GLN A 7 -9.63 10.53 20.12
CA GLN A 7 -10.87 10.03 19.50
C GLN A 7 -11.34 10.98 18.39
N LEU A 8 -11.65 10.44 17.22
CA LEU A 8 -12.40 11.15 16.19
C LEU A 8 -13.89 11.10 16.54
N ASN A 9 -14.53 12.26 16.72
CA ASN A 9 -15.97 12.31 17.02
C ASN A 9 -16.70 13.26 16.07
N ALA A 10 -17.96 12.96 15.74
CA ALA A 10 -18.76 13.69 14.76
C ALA A 10 -19.21 15.11 15.22
N SER A 11 -18.82 15.56 16.42
CA SER A 11 -19.12 16.90 16.93
C SER A 11 -18.01 17.38 17.87
N GLY A 12 -17.48 18.58 17.59
CA GLY A 12 -16.11 18.99 17.94
C GLY A 12 -15.81 19.47 19.37
N GLY A 13 -14.50 19.54 19.65
CA GLY A 13 -13.88 20.31 20.73
C GLY A 13 -12.38 20.01 20.87
N ALA A 14 -11.50 20.88 20.37
CA ALA A 14 -10.04 20.77 20.54
C ALA A 14 -9.57 21.42 21.86
N ASN A 15 -8.60 20.82 22.55
CA ASN A 15 -8.02 21.32 23.79
C ASN A 15 -6.82 22.24 23.49
N PRO A 16 -6.75 23.50 23.96
CA PRO A 16 -5.71 24.45 23.52
C PRO A 16 -4.30 24.22 24.11
N ALA A 17 -4.02 23.09 24.75
CA ALA A 17 -2.87 22.93 25.65
C ALA A 17 -1.61 22.27 25.03
N GLY A 18 -1.57 22.03 23.71
CA GLY A 18 -0.33 21.67 23.01
C GLY A 18 0.20 20.24 23.23
N GLY A 19 -0.64 19.33 23.72
CA GLY A 19 -0.44 17.89 23.63
C GLY A 19 -1.78 17.23 23.29
N ALA A 20 -1.75 16.12 22.54
CA ALA A 20 -2.94 15.40 22.01
C ALA A 20 -3.89 14.82 23.10
N ALA A 21 -3.62 15.11 24.37
CA ALA A 21 -4.43 14.65 25.49
C ALA A 21 -5.79 15.37 25.53
N GLY A 22 -6.83 14.63 25.11
CA GLY A 22 -8.22 15.08 25.18
C GLY A 22 -8.69 15.91 23.99
N ASP A 23 -8.01 15.84 22.85
CA ASP A 23 -8.48 16.48 21.62
C ASP A 23 -9.61 15.66 20.98
N ALA A 24 -10.77 16.30 20.77
CA ALA A 24 -11.86 15.76 19.95
C ALA A 24 -11.84 16.47 18.59
N LEU A 25 -11.30 15.77 17.59
CA LEU A 25 -11.19 16.26 16.23
C LEU A 25 -12.39 15.73 15.42
N SER A 26 -13.04 16.62 14.67
CA SER A 26 -14.21 16.32 13.83
C SER A 26 -13.90 16.65 12.37
N ASN A 27 -14.38 15.84 11.42
CA ASN A 27 -14.07 15.94 9.98
C ASN A 27 -12.57 15.81 9.68
N ILE A 28 -11.91 14.89 10.38
CA ILE A 28 -10.52 14.52 10.10
C ILE A 28 -10.51 13.05 9.68
N GLU A 29 -10.08 12.80 8.44
CA GLU A 29 -9.94 11.47 7.86
C GLU A 29 -8.57 10.83 8.18
N GLY A 30 -7.70 11.54 8.91
CA GLY A 30 -6.34 11.13 9.25
C GLY A 30 -6.02 11.24 10.74
N LEU A 31 -5.86 10.11 11.41
CA LEU A 31 -5.38 10.03 12.80
C LEU A 31 -3.89 9.68 12.78
N ILE A 32 -3.06 10.48 13.46
CA ILE A 32 -1.62 10.23 13.55
C ILE A 32 -1.24 10.27 15.03
N GLY A 33 -0.86 9.14 15.59
CA GLY A 33 -0.27 9.03 16.91
C GLY A 33 1.20 9.48 16.92
N SER A 34 1.81 9.30 18.08
CA SER A 34 3.06 9.92 18.48
C SER A 34 4.19 8.88 18.52
N SER A 35 5.25 9.16 19.28
CA SER A 35 6.30 8.19 19.58
C SER A 35 6.12 7.53 20.94
N PHE A 36 4.92 7.63 21.52
CA PHE A 36 4.54 7.10 22.81
C PHE A 36 3.32 6.21 22.65
N ASN A 37 3.03 5.41 23.67
CA ASN A 37 1.84 4.57 23.71
C ASN A 37 0.56 5.41 23.62
N ASP A 38 -0.12 5.33 22.49
CA ASP A 38 -1.32 6.07 22.18
C ASP A 38 -2.58 5.19 22.28
N THR A 39 -3.73 5.84 22.41
CA THR A 39 -5.03 5.19 22.20
C THR A 39 -5.76 5.94 21.12
N LEU A 40 -6.01 5.27 20.00
CA LEU A 40 -6.47 5.85 18.74
C LEU A 40 -7.83 5.27 18.38
N ILE A 41 -8.86 6.12 18.28
CA ILE A 41 -10.22 5.67 17.97
C ILE A 41 -10.75 6.45 16.76
N GLY A 42 -11.05 5.72 15.68
CA GLY A 42 -11.71 6.24 14.50
C GLY A 42 -13.21 6.51 14.70
N ASN A 43 -13.87 6.93 13.63
CA ASN A 43 -15.31 7.17 13.57
C ASN A 43 -15.95 6.26 12.51
N ALA A 44 -17.27 6.35 12.30
CA ALA A 44 -17.98 5.44 11.41
C ALA A 44 -17.78 5.69 9.89
N SER A 45 -16.91 6.63 9.51
CA SER A 45 -16.53 6.92 8.12
C SER A 45 -15.15 6.33 7.85
N ASP A 46 -14.79 6.14 6.58
CA ASP A 46 -13.46 5.67 6.18
C ASP A 46 -12.34 6.53 6.80
N ASN A 47 -11.45 5.91 7.57
CA ASN A 47 -10.35 6.56 8.27
C ASN A 47 -8.98 6.04 7.83
N THR A 48 -7.99 6.91 7.91
CA THR A 48 -6.57 6.55 7.84
C THR A 48 -5.94 6.76 9.21
N ILE A 49 -5.47 5.71 9.86
CA ILE A 49 -4.89 5.76 11.21
C ILE A 49 -3.41 5.34 11.14
N TYR A 50 -2.54 6.14 11.72
CA TYR A 50 -1.13 5.83 11.94
C TYR A 50 -0.88 5.81 13.45
N GLY A 51 -0.47 4.67 14.02
CA GLY A 51 -0.09 4.51 15.43
C GLY A 51 1.16 5.30 15.78
N GLY A 52 2.28 4.94 15.15
CA GLY A 52 3.54 5.67 15.31
C GLY A 52 4.59 4.78 15.96
N ASP A 53 5.33 5.29 16.95
CA ASP A 53 6.17 4.42 17.78
C ASP A 53 5.50 4.29 19.16
N GLY A 54 5.72 3.19 19.87
CA GLY A 54 5.07 2.93 21.17
C GLY A 54 4.14 1.74 21.09
N ALA A 55 3.63 1.27 22.23
CA ALA A 55 2.63 0.21 22.25
C ALA A 55 1.23 0.83 22.22
N ASP A 56 0.63 0.86 21.04
CA ASP A 56 -0.61 1.58 20.75
C ASP A 56 -1.85 0.69 20.89
N SER A 57 -2.97 1.32 21.22
CA SER A 57 -4.29 0.68 21.27
C SER A 57 -5.23 1.34 20.26
N ILE A 58 -5.63 0.59 19.24
CA ILE A 58 -6.32 1.14 18.06
C ILE A 58 -7.71 0.49 17.89
N MET A 59 -8.71 1.33 17.65
CA MET A 59 -10.09 0.96 17.35
C MET A 59 -10.54 1.73 16.10
N ASP A 60 -11.05 1.04 15.09
CA ASP A 60 -11.37 1.64 13.79
C ASP A 60 -12.64 2.52 13.80
N GLY A 61 -13.63 2.19 14.63
CA GLY A 61 -14.85 3.00 14.76
C GLY A 61 -15.92 2.75 13.70
N GLY A 62 -15.65 1.89 12.70
CA GLY A 62 -16.54 1.52 11.60
C GLY A 62 -16.14 2.16 10.27
N GLY A 63 -16.72 1.70 9.15
CA GLY A 63 -16.29 2.16 7.81
C GLY A 63 -15.20 1.28 7.20
N ASN A 64 -14.67 1.67 6.04
CA ASN A 64 -13.56 0.96 5.40
C ASN A 64 -12.25 1.68 5.71
N ASP A 65 -11.48 1.14 6.65
CA ASP A 65 -10.35 1.85 7.23
C ASP A 65 -9.00 1.29 6.80
N TRP A 66 -8.01 2.18 6.86
CA TRP A 66 -6.62 1.87 6.66
C TRP A 66 -5.85 2.21 7.92
N LEU A 67 -5.16 1.23 8.51
CA LEU A 67 -4.47 1.36 9.79
C LEU A 67 -3.03 0.85 9.67
N ASP A 68 -2.06 1.69 10.04
CA ASP A 68 -0.64 1.34 10.22
C ASP A 68 -0.30 1.51 11.70
N PHE A 69 -0.06 0.42 12.42
CA PHE A 69 0.16 0.45 13.87
C PHE A 69 1.56 1.01 14.18
N GLY A 70 2.53 0.76 13.31
CA GLY A 70 3.86 1.34 13.41
C GLY A 70 4.85 0.46 14.16
N ALA A 71 5.53 0.96 15.19
CA ALA A 71 6.57 0.23 15.90
C ALA A 71 6.23 0.09 17.39
N GLY A 72 6.18 -1.15 17.88
CA GLY A 72 5.84 -1.48 19.25
C GLY A 72 4.99 -2.74 19.28
N ASP A 73 4.64 -3.21 20.48
CA ASP A 73 3.71 -4.33 20.61
C ASP A 73 2.29 -3.76 20.62
N ASP A 74 1.66 -3.67 19.45
CA ASP A 74 0.41 -2.94 19.27
C ASP A 74 -0.82 -3.82 19.47
N ARG A 75 -1.96 -3.17 19.73
CA ARG A 75 -3.25 -3.85 19.88
C ARG A 75 -4.31 -3.21 19.01
N PHE A 76 -4.97 -4.03 18.19
CA PHE A 76 -6.17 -3.64 17.45
C PHE A 76 -7.41 -4.35 17.98
N ASP A 77 -8.47 -3.59 18.28
CA ASP A 77 -9.77 -4.10 18.69
C ASP A 77 -10.83 -3.75 17.63
N TRP A 78 -11.28 -4.77 16.88
CA TRP A 78 -12.30 -4.63 15.84
C TRP A 78 -13.68 -4.29 16.43
N VAL A 79 -14.44 -3.39 15.80
CA VAL A 79 -15.80 -3.03 16.23
C VAL A 79 -16.90 -3.49 15.27
N SER A 80 -18.10 -3.72 15.81
CA SER A 80 -19.25 -4.01 14.95
C SER A 80 -19.63 -2.80 14.11
N GLY A 81 -19.58 -2.95 12.79
CA GLY A 81 -19.87 -1.86 11.85
C GLY A 81 -18.71 -1.54 10.91
N SER A 82 -17.52 -2.09 11.15
CA SER A 82 -16.41 -2.02 10.19
C SER A 82 -16.76 -2.74 8.89
N GLY A 83 -16.41 -2.10 7.79
CA GLY A 83 -16.30 -2.70 6.47
C GLY A 83 -14.92 -3.32 6.27
N ASP A 84 -14.41 -3.27 5.04
CA ASP A 84 -13.11 -3.84 4.70
C ASP A 84 -11.98 -3.03 5.32
N LEU A 85 -11.01 -3.72 5.95
CA LEU A 85 -9.92 -3.08 6.69
C LEU A 85 -8.57 -3.48 6.10
N THR A 86 -7.68 -2.50 5.95
CA THR A 86 -6.25 -2.74 5.70
C THR A 86 -5.49 -2.51 7.00
N LEU A 87 -4.92 -3.57 7.59
CA LEU A 87 -4.21 -3.52 8.86
C LEU A 87 -2.73 -3.84 8.65
N ILE A 88 -1.87 -2.92 9.07
CA ILE A 88 -0.42 -3.05 8.90
C ILE A 88 0.19 -2.99 10.30
N GLY A 89 0.61 -4.15 10.80
CA GLY A 89 1.13 -4.29 12.17
C GLY A 89 2.45 -3.56 12.38
N GLY A 90 3.27 -3.47 11.34
CA GLY A 90 4.59 -2.86 11.45
C GLY A 90 5.56 -3.74 12.27
N ALA A 91 6.32 -3.15 13.19
CA ALA A 91 7.39 -3.83 13.91
C ALA A 91 7.03 -4.10 15.37
N GLY A 92 6.96 -5.38 15.75
CA GLY A 92 6.69 -5.81 17.13
C GLY A 92 5.82 -7.06 17.14
N ASN A 93 5.31 -7.43 18.31
CA ASN A 93 4.37 -8.54 18.46
C ASN A 93 2.94 -8.01 18.62
N ASP A 94 2.30 -7.76 17.49
CA ASP A 94 0.97 -7.14 17.48
C ASP A 94 -0.13 -8.15 17.80
N THR A 95 -1.18 -7.66 18.45
CA THR A 95 -2.34 -8.45 18.84
C THR A 95 -3.59 -7.92 18.16
N LEU A 96 -4.20 -8.74 17.30
CA LEU A 96 -5.51 -8.45 16.71
C LEU A 96 -6.61 -9.16 17.50
N ASN A 97 -7.49 -8.38 18.12
CA ASN A 97 -8.72 -8.86 18.73
C ASN A 97 -9.90 -8.63 17.79
N LEU A 98 -10.23 -9.67 17.02
CA LEU A 98 -11.27 -9.61 15.98
C LEU A 98 -12.65 -10.07 16.49
N GLY A 99 -12.70 -10.65 17.68
CA GLY A 99 -13.88 -11.38 18.15
C GLY A 99 -14.07 -12.73 17.44
N THR A 100 -15.32 -13.23 17.40
CA THR A 100 -15.62 -14.58 16.93
C THR A 100 -16.09 -14.62 15.47
N GLY A 101 -15.84 -15.75 14.80
CA GLY A 101 -16.40 -16.02 13.46
C GLY A 101 -15.50 -15.59 12.29
N TRP A 102 -14.30 -15.08 12.55
CA TRP A 102 -13.28 -14.85 11.54
C TRP A 102 -12.61 -16.16 11.14
N ARG A 103 -12.33 -16.29 9.85
CA ARG A 103 -11.58 -17.42 9.28
C ARG A 103 -10.37 -16.87 8.54
N SER A 104 -9.23 -17.57 8.62
CA SER A 104 -8.10 -17.29 7.73
C SER A 104 -8.55 -17.51 6.29
N GLY A 105 -8.46 -16.46 5.48
CA GLY A 105 -8.63 -16.47 4.04
C GLY A 105 -7.36 -16.95 3.32
N PRO A 106 -7.39 -17.00 1.97
CA PRO A 106 -6.23 -17.37 1.18
C PRO A 106 -5.09 -16.35 1.38
N VAL A 107 -3.85 -16.84 1.40
CA VAL A 107 -2.65 -16.01 1.30
C VAL A 107 -2.45 -15.67 -0.17
N GLU A 108 -2.56 -14.41 -0.52
CA GLU A 108 -2.37 -13.92 -1.89
C GLU A 108 -1.44 -12.70 -1.84
N ALA A 109 -0.39 -12.70 -2.67
CA ALA A 109 0.60 -11.61 -2.76
C ALA A 109 1.22 -11.13 -1.42
N GLY A 110 1.40 -12.03 -0.44
CA GLY A 110 1.99 -11.67 0.86
C GLY A 110 1.01 -11.03 1.85
N TRP A 111 -0.30 -11.23 1.69
CA TRP A 111 -1.30 -10.81 2.67
C TRP A 111 -1.91 -12.03 3.35
N VAL A 112 -1.96 -12.01 4.68
CA VAL A 112 -2.83 -12.90 5.43
C VAL A 112 -4.19 -12.23 5.52
N ASN A 113 -5.17 -12.80 4.82
CA ASN A 113 -6.53 -12.28 4.83
C ASN A 113 -7.32 -12.94 5.98
N TYR A 114 -8.12 -12.18 6.72
CA TYR A 114 -9.17 -12.74 7.58
C TYR A 114 -10.52 -12.35 6.99
N GLN A 115 -11.45 -13.30 6.90
CA GLN A 115 -12.77 -13.05 6.32
C GLN A 115 -13.90 -13.44 7.26
N ARG A 116 -15.00 -12.66 7.20
CA ARG A 116 -16.24 -12.95 7.93
C ARG A 116 -17.45 -12.43 7.14
N VAL A 117 -18.53 -13.21 7.11
CA VAL A 117 -19.82 -12.76 6.55
C VAL A 117 -20.62 -12.04 7.64
N ILE A 118 -20.98 -10.78 7.40
CA ILE A 118 -21.74 -9.92 8.32
C ILE A 118 -22.90 -9.32 7.53
N GLY A 119 -24.14 -9.56 7.97
CA GLY A 119 -25.33 -9.00 7.30
C GLY A 119 -25.51 -9.43 5.83
N GLY A 120 -24.86 -10.51 5.40
CA GLY A 120 -24.87 -10.98 4.00
C GLY A 120 -23.69 -10.49 3.15
N ASN A 121 -22.86 -9.57 3.67
CA ASN A 121 -21.66 -9.07 3.00
C ASN A 121 -20.41 -9.78 3.55
N THR A 122 -19.43 -10.07 2.69
CA THR A 122 -18.11 -10.53 3.12
C THR A 122 -17.28 -9.32 3.51
N VAL A 123 -16.82 -9.28 4.75
CA VAL A 123 -15.82 -8.33 5.23
C VAL A 123 -14.45 -9.00 5.21
N THR A 124 -13.45 -8.30 4.68
CA THR A 124 -12.06 -8.76 4.58
C THR A 124 -11.11 -7.85 5.36
N LEU A 125 -10.26 -8.47 6.17
CA LEU A 125 -9.12 -7.83 6.83
C LEU A 125 -7.85 -8.27 6.11
N PHE A 126 -7.18 -7.32 5.49
CA PHE A 126 -5.89 -7.54 4.86
C PHE A 126 -4.81 -7.26 5.92
N THR A 127 -4.08 -8.30 6.34
CA THR A 127 -2.89 -8.14 7.20
C THR A 127 -1.64 -8.37 6.38
N GLN A 128 -0.72 -7.40 6.37
CA GLN A 128 0.49 -7.49 5.54
C GLN A 128 1.47 -8.47 6.18
N ASP A 129 1.76 -9.58 5.49
CA ASP A 129 2.95 -10.38 5.77
C ASP A 129 4.14 -9.69 5.07
N TRP A 130 5.17 -9.33 5.83
CA TRP A 130 6.37 -8.66 5.31
C TRP A 130 7.28 -9.59 4.48
N ASN A 131 6.84 -10.82 4.23
CA ASN A 131 7.39 -11.70 3.22
C ASN A 131 6.86 -11.35 1.80
N LEU A 132 7.00 -10.07 1.42
CA LEU A 132 6.71 -9.52 0.09
C LEU A 132 7.78 -9.96 -0.94
N ASP A 133 8.23 -11.21 -0.88
CA ASP A 133 9.45 -11.65 -1.57
C ASP A 133 9.39 -11.45 -3.09
N TYR A 134 8.22 -11.26 -3.71
CA TYR A 134 8.08 -11.11 -5.18
C TYR A 134 6.82 -10.35 -5.60
N VAL A 135 6.67 -9.08 -5.22
CA VAL A 135 5.56 -8.25 -5.74
C VAL A 135 6.12 -7.21 -6.72
N VAL A 136 6.09 -7.55 -8.02
CA VAL A 136 6.46 -6.69 -9.15
C VAL A 136 5.27 -5.80 -9.47
N CYS A 137 5.32 -4.51 -9.15
CA CYS A 137 4.15 -3.65 -9.30
C CYS A 137 4.48 -2.26 -9.83
N PHE A 138 3.52 -1.68 -10.55
CA PHE A 138 3.49 -0.28 -10.95
C PHE A 138 2.77 0.55 -9.90
N ALA A 139 3.23 1.76 -9.58
CA ALA A 139 2.46 2.66 -8.73
C ALA A 139 1.28 3.28 -9.50
N GLU A 140 0.22 3.64 -8.78
CA GLU A 140 -0.92 4.40 -9.29
C GLU A 140 -0.47 5.61 -10.14
N GLY A 141 -1.17 5.84 -11.26
CA GLY A 141 -0.88 6.90 -12.22
C GLY A 141 0.14 6.53 -13.31
N THR A 142 0.82 5.37 -13.19
CA THR A 142 1.71 4.85 -14.24
C THR A 142 0.95 4.63 -15.54
N ARG A 143 1.51 5.08 -16.67
CA ARG A 143 0.95 4.86 -17.99
C ARG A 143 1.47 3.60 -18.65
N ILE A 144 0.52 2.79 -19.10
CA ILE A 144 0.76 1.55 -19.83
C ILE A 144 0.28 1.75 -21.27
N VAL A 145 1.06 1.26 -22.22
CA VAL A 145 0.69 1.36 -23.64
C VAL A 145 -0.38 0.33 -24.00
N THR A 146 -1.44 0.81 -24.64
CA THR A 146 -2.61 0.07 -25.13
C THR A 146 -2.78 0.32 -26.65
N PRO A 147 -3.66 -0.41 -27.36
CA PRO A 147 -3.92 -0.17 -28.77
C PRO A 147 -4.38 1.25 -29.12
N ASN A 148 -4.96 1.96 -28.15
CA ASN A 148 -5.54 3.29 -28.35
C ASN A 148 -4.67 4.43 -27.80
N GLY A 149 -3.41 4.14 -27.45
CA GLY A 149 -2.50 5.09 -26.80
C GLY A 149 -2.13 4.63 -25.39
N GLU A 150 -1.92 5.55 -24.47
CA GLU A 150 -1.58 5.23 -23.08
C GLU A 150 -2.83 5.30 -22.18
N ASP A 151 -2.96 4.34 -21.27
CA ASP A 151 -3.94 4.42 -20.18
C ASP A 151 -3.26 4.34 -18.81
N ALA A 152 -3.89 4.92 -17.79
CA ALA A 152 -3.41 4.79 -16.43
C ALA A 152 -3.62 3.36 -15.93
N VAL A 153 -2.65 2.85 -15.16
CA VAL A 153 -2.68 1.47 -14.67
C VAL A 153 -3.94 1.17 -13.84
N GLU A 154 -4.44 2.14 -13.08
CA GLU A 154 -5.67 2.01 -12.28
C GLU A 154 -6.96 1.85 -13.11
N ASN A 155 -6.92 2.13 -14.41
CA ASN A 155 -8.06 1.95 -15.31
C ASN A 155 -8.10 0.56 -15.97
N LEU A 156 -6.97 -0.15 -15.99
CA LEU A 156 -6.85 -1.44 -16.68
C LEU A 156 -7.57 -2.56 -15.94
N ARG A 157 -8.16 -3.49 -16.69
CA ARG A 157 -8.85 -4.68 -16.18
C ARG A 157 -8.40 -5.91 -16.96
N ALA A 158 -8.68 -7.09 -16.40
CA ALA A 158 -8.49 -8.35 -17.10
C ALA A 158 -9.26 -8.32 -18.45
N GLY A 159 -8.59 -8.75 -19.52
CA GLY A 159 -9.09 -8.68 -20.90
C GLY A 159 -8.64 -7.45 -21.68
N ASP A 160 -8.20 -6.37 -21.02
CA ASP A 160 -7.67 -5.20 -21.72
C ASP A 160 -6.35 -5.53 -22.41
N MET A 161 -6.16 -4.96 -23.59
CA MET A 161 -4.98 -5.20 -24.42
C MET A 161 -3.88 -4.20 -24.05
N VAL A 162 -2.67 -4.71 -23.81
CA VAL A 162 -1.47 -3.93 -23.50
C VAL A 162 -0.32 -4.32 -24.41
N LEU A 163 0.60 -3.39 -24.66
CA LEU A 163 1.78 -3.67 -25.46
C LEU A 163 2.78 -4.49 -24.62
N ALA A 164 2.96 -5.74 -25.01
CA ALA A 164 3.88 -6.66 -24.39
C ALA A 164 5.04 -7.00 -25.32
N MET A 165 6.19 -7.38 -24.76
CA MET A 165 7.33 -7.95 -25.49
C MET A 165 7.66 -9.33 -24.95
N ARG A 166 7.79 -10.29 -25.88
CA ARG A 166 8.25 -11.66 -25.59
C ARG A 166 9.26 -12.11 -26.61
N ASN A 167 10.37 -12.68 -26.14
CA ASN A 167 11.42 -13.23 -27.01
C ASN A 167 11.82 -12.23 -28.14
N GLY A 168 11.92 -10.94 -27.80
CA GLY A 168 12.26 -9.86 -28.74
C GLY A 168 11.15 -9.42 -29.71
N HIS A 169 9.92 -9.92 -29.56
CA HIS A 169 8.79 -9.55 -30.41
C HIS A 169 7.76 -8.78 -29.60
N ALA A 170 7.46 -7.56 -30.03
CA ALA A 170 6.43 -6.72 -29.43
C ALA A 170 5.05 -7.00 -30.09
N GLY A 171 4.01 -7.09 -29.28
CA GLY A 171 2.64 -7.30 -29.73
C GLY A 171 1.63 -6.93 -28.64
N PHE A 172 0.39 -6.65 -29.04
CA PHE A 172 -0.67 -6.42 -28.07
C PHE A 172 -1.18 -7.76 -27.54
N GLU A 173 -1.22 -7.87 -26.22
CA GLU A 173 -1.70 -9.04 -25.49
C GLU A 173 -2.74 -8.65 -24.45
N ALA A 174 -3.71 -9.55 -24.20
CA ALA A 174 -4.71 -9.33 -23.17
C ALA A 174 -4.09 -9.56 -21.78
N LEU A 175 -4.42 -8.69 -20.84
CA LEU A 175 -4.16 -8.90 -19.42
C LEU A 175 -4.99 -10.09 -18.94
N ARG A 176 -4.34 -11.08 -18.35
CA ARG A 176 -5.00 -12.21 -17.69
C ARG A 176 -5.64 -11.76 -16.39
N TRP A 177 -4.92 -10.93 -15.63
CA TRP A 177 -5.37 -10.43 -14.34
C TRP A 177 -4.78 -9.05 -14.06
N VAL A 178 -5.51 -8.26 -13.28
CA VAL A 178 -5.06 -6.98 -12.74
C VAL A 178 -5.35 -6.98 -11.25
N GLY A 179 -4.29 -6.92 -10.46
CA GLY A 179 -4.36 -6.78 -9.01
C GLY A 179 -3.97 -5.38 -8.57
N PHE A 180 -4.39 -5.01 -7.38
CA PHE A 180 -3.86 -3.82 -6.72
C PHE A 180 -3.57 -4.10 -5.26
N LEU A 181 -2.65 -3.30 -4.73
CA LEU A 181 -2.17 -3.39 -3.37
C LEU A 181 -1.94 -2.01 -2.78
N ASP A 182 -2.74 -1.65 -1.78
CA ASP A 182 -2.47 -0.49 -0.94
C ASP A 182 -1.41 -0.84 0.11
N VAL A 183 -0.28 -0.15 0.07
CA VAL A 183 0.87 -0.39 0.94
C VAL A 183 1.09 0.81 1.86
N ALA A 184 1.11 0.59 3.17
CA ALA A 184 1.82 1.50 4.07
C ALA A 184 3.29 1.28 3.90
N VAL A 185 4.01 2.39 3.77
CA VAL A 185 5.45 2.37 3.84
C VAL A 185 5.83 2.61 5.30
N PRO A 186 6.40 1.60 6.00
CA PRO A 186 6.67 1.71 7.43
C PRO A 186 7.68 2.82 7.72
N ARG A 187 7.66 3.33 8.95
CA ARG A 187 8.72 4.22 9.45
C ARG A 187 10.06 3.51 9.62
N ASN A 188 10.03 2.20 9.89
CA ASN A 188 11.25 1.39 9.99
C ASN A 188 11.98 1.36 8.64
N ALA A 189 13.21 1.85 8.61
CA ALA A 189 13.98 1.97 7.37
C ALA A 189 14.22 0.63 6.65
N ALA A 190 14.43 -0.46 7.37
CA ALA A 190 14.66 -1.78 6.77
C ALA A 190 13.38 -2.35 6.13
N MET A 191 12.22 -2.07 6.71
CA MET A 191 10.93 -2.48 6.14
C MET A 191 10.49 -1.54 5.01
N ALA A 192 10.68 -0.23 5.17
CA ALA A 192 10.48 0.75 4.11
C ALA A 192 11.29 0.40 2.86
N ALA A 193 12.52 -0.09 3.03
CA ALA A 193 13.36 -0.51 1.91
C ALA A 193 12.73 -1.64 1.06
N LYS A 194 11.81 -2.43 1.63
CA LYS A 194 11.10 -3.52 0.94
C LYS A 194 9.85 -3.07 0.19
N SER A 195 9.24 -1.94 0.57
CA SER A 195 7.90 -1.56 0.08
C SER A 195 7.78 -0.14 -0.45
N ALA A 196 8.67 0.77 -0.04
CA ALA A 196 8.70 2.16 -0.51
C ALA A 196 9.00 2.23 -2.01
N PRO A 197 8.28 3.08 -2.76
CA PRO A 197 8.45 3.15 -4.21
C PRO A 197 9.85 3.60 -4.59
N ILE A 198 10.37 3.02 -5.66
CA ILE A 198 11.54 3.52 -6.37
C ILE A 198 11.04 4.51 -7.41
N LEU A 199 11.37 5.79 -7.21
CA LEU A 199 11.20 6.82 -8.23
C LEU A 199 12.38 6.75 -9.20
N ILE A 200 12.07 6.50 -10.46
CA ILE A 200 12.95 6.63 -11.60
C ILE A 200 12.52 7.90 -12.34
N LYS A 201 13.32 8.96 -12.25
CA LYS A 201 12.97 10.24 -12.89
C LYS A 201 12.97 10.12 -14.40
N ALA A 202 12.21 10.98 -15.08
CA ALA A 202 12.23 11.08 -16.53
C ALA A 202 13.68 11.18 -17.07
N GLY A 203 14.02 10.34 -18.05
CA GLY A 203 15.35 10.28 -18.67
C GLY A 203 16.46 9.66 -17.80
N ALA A 204 16.14 9.05 -16.66
CA ALA A 204 17.15 8.51 -15.74
C ALA A 204 17.79 7.19 -16.20
N LEU A 205 17.12 6.40 -17.06
CA LEU A 205 17.62 5.12 -17.55
C LEU A 205 18.38 5.27 -18.87
N ALA A 206 17.83 6.07 -19.79
CA ALA A 206 18.47 6.43 -21.05
C ALA A 206 17.89 7.78 -21.55
N PRO A 207 18.49 8.43 -22.57
CA PRO A 207 17.94 9.67 -23.11
C PRO A 207 16.46 9.56 -23.49
N GLY A 208 15.59 10.29 -22.77
CA GLY A 208 14.14 10.25 -22.96
C GLY A 208 13.41 9.07 -22.31
N MET A 209 14.11 8.25 -21.50
CA MET A 209 13.56 7.05 -20.86
C MET A 209 13.85 7.02 -19.35
N PRO A 210 12.82 6.88 -18.49
CA PRO A 210 11.40 6.91 -18.84
C PRO A 210 10.98 8.29 -19.38
N ALA A 211 9.89 8.32 -20.14
CA ALA A 211 9.34 9.53 -20.76
C ALA A 211 8.75 10.50 -19.71
N ARG A 212 8.34 9.97 -18.55
CA ARG A 212 7.99 10.73 -17.35
C ARG A 212 8.51 10.01 -16.11
N ASP A 213 8.33 10.61 -14.94
CA ASP A 213 8.66 9.98 -13.67
C ASP A 213 7.88 8.66 -13.50
N LEU A 214 8.61 7.56 -13.34
CA LEU A 214 8.07 6.22 -13.13
C LEU A 214 8.29 5.82 -11.67
N ARG A 215 7.23 5.31 -11.02
CA ARG A 215 7.31 4.73 -9.68
C ARG A 215 6.93 3.26 -9.74
N VAL A 216 7.81 2.42 -9.22
CA VAL A 216 7.61 0.96 -9.17
C VAL A 216 8.00 0.42 -7.79
N SER A 217 7.54 -0.79 -7.46
CA SER A 217 7.97 -1.47 -6.25
C SER A 217 9.48 -1.78 -6.28
N PRO A 218 10.15 -1.94 -5.12
CA PRO A 218 11.60 -2.19 -5.05
C PRO A 218 12.10 -3.36 -5.89
N ASP A 219 11.32 -4.43 -5.97
CA ASP A 219 11.68 -5.65 -6.70
C ASP A 219 11.20 -5.68 -8.16
N HIS A 220 10.52 -4.63 -8.63
CA HIS A 220 10.09 -4.53 -10.03
C HIS A 220 11.31 -4.50 -10.96
N ALA A 221 11.42 -5.48 -11.86
CA ALA A 221 12.58 -5.56 -12.73
C ALA A 221 12.44 -4.66 -13.98
N MET A 222 13.39 -3.76 -14.15
CA MET A 222 13.51 -2.90 -15.34
C MET A 222 14.40 -3.58 -16.36
N GLU A 223 14.02 -3.51 -17.64
CA GLU A 223 14.88 -3.97 -18.74
C GLU A 223 15.94 -2.91 -19.04
N ILE A 224 17.21 -3.31 -18.89
CA ILE A 224 18.38 -2.48 -19.14
C ILE A 224 19.39 -3.32 -19.94
N ASP A 225 19.63 -2.92 -21.19
CA ASP A 225 20.63 -3.55 -22.07
C ASP A 225 20.52 -5.09 -22.12
N GLY A 226 19.29 -5.61 -22.22
CA GLY A 226 18.98 -7.04 -22.29
C GLY A 226 18.93 -7.76 -20.94
N HIS A 227 19.03 -7.04 -19.83
CA HIS A 227 19.00 -7.61 -18.48
C HIS A 227 17.82 -7.08 -17.69
N LEU A 228 17.21 -7.95 -16.88
CA LEU A 228 16.20 -7.57 -15.90
C LEU A 228 16.88 -7.25 -14.57
N ILE A 229 16.80 -5.97 -14.18
CA ILE A 229 17.43 -5.45 -12.97
C ILE A 229 16.32 -4.91 -12.05
N PRO A 230 16.15 -5.48 -10.84
CA PRO A 230 15.23 -4.93 -9.84
C PRO A 230 15.51 -3.46 -9.58
N ALA A 231 14.47 -2.63 -9.54
CA ALA A 231 14.58 -1.18 -9.45
C ALA A 231 15.39 -0.71 -8.23
N LYS A 232 15.31 -1.43 -7.10
CA LYS A 232 16.12 -1.14 -5.90
C LYS A 232 17.63 -1.18 -6.15
N HIS A 233 18.09 -1.96 -7.11
CA HIS A 233 19.50 -2.05 -7.47
C HIS A 233 19.97 -0.93 -8.42
N LEU A 234 19.02 -0.15 -8.97
CA LEU A 234 19.30 1.02 -9.81
C LEU A 234 19.41 2.32 -9.01
N VAL A 235 19.08 2.30 -7.70
CA VAL A 235 19.09 3.49 -6.83
C VAL A 235 20.47 4.12 -6.79
N ASN A 236 20.55 5.40 -7.12
CA ASN A 236 21.79 6.18 -7.17
C ASN A 236 21.75 7.46 -6.32
N GLY A 237 20.63 7.70 -5.62
CA GLY A 237 20.47 8.85 -4.72
C GLY A 237 20.22 10.19 -5.41
N SER A 238 20.08 10.23 -6.74
CA SER A 238 19.88 11.48 -7.49
C SER A 238 18.74 11.40 -8.52
N SER A 239 18.93 10.65 -9.61
CA SER A 239 17.93 10.45 -10.66
C SER A 239 17.05 9.21 -10.42
N ILE A 240 17.55 8.26 -9.62
CA ILE A 240 16.81 7.09 -9.17
C ILE A 240 16.91 7.01 -7.65
N ILE A 241 15.77 7.16 -6.97
CA ILE A 241 15.70 7.33 -5.52
C ILE A 241 14.61 6.45 -4.91
N GLN A 242 14.87 5.91 -3.73
CA GLN A 242 13.84 5.24 -2.93
C GLN A 242 13.09 6.28 -2.07
N GLU A 243 11.79 6.43 -2.31
CA GLU A 243 10.95 7.41 -1.62
C GLU A 243 10.49 6.87 -0.25
N SER A 244 11.43 6.58 0.64
CA SER A 244 11.15 6.07 2.00
C SER A 244 10.33 7.02 2.89
N TRP A 245 10.14 8.27 2.47
CA TRP A 245 9.23 9.23 3.11
C TRP A 245 7.78 9.05 2.70
N CYS A 246 7.52 8.35 1.59
CA CYS A 246 6.18 7.95 1.17
C CYS A 246 5.50 7.25 2.35
N ARG A 247 4.20 7.49 2.53
CA ARG A 247 3.41 6.89 3.62
C ARG A 247 2.39 5.91 3.11
N ARG A 248 1.98 6.09 1.86
CA ARG A 248 1.05 5.22 1.17
C ARG A 248 1.37 5.21 -0.30
N VAL A 249 1.41 4.02 -0.87
CA VAL A 249 1.47 3.82 -2.31
C VAL A 249 0.47 2.74 -2.66
N ARG A 250 -0.35 2.98 -3.68
CA ARG A 250 -1.13 1.92 -4.31
C ARG A 250 -0.34 1.37 -5.47
N TYR A 251 -0.06 0.09 -5.40
CA TYR A 251 0.61 -0.70 -6.42
C TYR A 251 -0.41 -1.47 -7.25
N PHE A 252 -0.08 -1.72 -8.51
CA PHE A 252 -0.87 -2.52 -9.44
C PHE A 252 0.03 -3.59 -10.07
N HIS A 253 -0.42 -4.84 -10.02
CA HIS A 253 0.24 -5.97 -10.68
C HIS A 253 -0.53 -6.36 -11.93
N LEU A 254 0.17 -6.58 -13.05
CA LEU A 254 -0.43 -6.80 -14.36
C LEU A 254 0.01 -8.16 -14.92
N GLU A 255 -0.81 -9.18 -14.74
CA GLU A 255 -0.43 -10.53 -15.18
C GLU A 255 -0.80 -10.75 -16.65
N LEU A 256 0.18 -11.19 -17.45
CA LEU A 256 -0.03 -11.71 -18.80
C LEU A 256 -0.19 -13.24 -18.80
N GLU A 257 -0.67 -13.83 -19.89
CA GLU A 257 -0.80 -15.31 -20.00
C GLU A 257 0.52 -16.08 -19.88
N ALA A 258 1.63 -15.40 -20.14
CA ALA A 258 2.98 -15.88 -19.86
C ALA A 258 3.86 -14.69 -19.51
N HIS A 259 4.91 -14.95 -18.74
CA HIS A 259 5.91 -13.97 -18.35
C HIS A 259 6.41 -13.18 -19.57
N GLY A 260 6.41 -11.87 -19.47
CA GLY A 260 6.80 -10.96 -20.54
C GLY A 260 7.14 -9.58 -19.99
N LEU A 261 7.44 -8.65 -20.91
CA LEU A 261 7.69 -7.26 -20.56
C LEU A 261 6.51 -6.40 -21.00
N LEU A 262 6.15 -5.40 -20.21
CA LEU A 262 5.19 -4.37 -20.55
C LEU A 262 5.89 -3.05 -20.85
N LEU A 263 5.35 -2.28 -21.79
CA LEU A 263 5.84 -0.92 -22.02
C LEU A 263 5.10 0.06 -21.11
N SER A 264 5.81 0.59 -20.13
CA SER A 264 5.32 1.59 -19.18
C SER A 264 6.20 2.83 -19.24
N GLU A 265 5.59 4.02 -19.35
CA GLU A 265 6.31 5.29 -19.43
C GLU A 265 7.46 5.31 -20.46
N GLY A 266 7.33 4.60 -21.57
CA GLY A 266 8.37 4.49 -22.61
C GLY A 266 9.55 3.57 -22.25
N THR A 267 9.44 2.77 -21.19
CA THR A 267 10.46 1.80 -20.73
C THR A 267 9.87 0.40 -20.58
N TRP A 268 10.67 -0.62 -20.92
CA TRP A 268 10.29 -2.02 -20.75
C TRP A 268 10.56 -2.47 -19.32
N SER A 269 9.60 -3.15 -18.73
CA SER A 269 9.74 -3.74 -17.40
C SER A 269 8.89 -5.01 -17.29
N GLU A 270 9.18 -5.83 -16.29
CA GLU A 270 8.47 -7.08 -16.03
C GLU A 270 6.96 -6.86 -15.84
N SER A 271 6.15 -7.76 -16.42
CA SER A 271 4.68 -7.79 -16.26
C SER A 271 4.28 -8.25 -14.87
#